data_AF-A0A7Y4GWN3-F1
#
_entry.id   AF-A0A7Y4GWN3-F1
#
_cell.length_a   1.000
_cell.length_b   1.000
_cell.length_c   1.000
_cell.angle_alpha   90.00
_cell.angle_beta   90.00
_cell.angle_gamma   90.00
#
_symmetry.space_group_name_H-M   'P 1'
#
loop_
_entity.id
_entity.type
_entity.pdbx_description
1 polymer ?
#
loop_
_entity_poly.entity_id
_entity_poly.type
_entity_poly.pdbx_seq_one_letter_code
_entity_poly.pdbx_strand_id
1 'polypeptide(L)' 'MTERKFREQEVQIARYRLLEREVTDPLAASLLHIIILELEADLQTDCDTEHQSAAYVKHV' A
#
# COMPACT_ATOMS: atom_id res chain seq x y z
N MET A 1 4.26 11.34 3.95
CA MET A 1 4.27 11.64 2.49
C MET A 1 3.25 12.74 2.21
N THR A 2 2.91 13.08 0.96
CA THR A 2 1.73 13.93 0.70
C THR A 2 0.49 13.04 0.64
N GLU A 3 -0.65 13.49 1.17
CA GLU A 3 -1.95 12.78 1.17
C GLU A 3 -2.35 12.24 -0.22
N ARG A 4 -1.93 12.93 -1.29
CA ARG A 4 -2.15 12.48 -2.67
C ARG A 4 -1.44 11.17 -2.99
N LYS A 5 -0.20 11.00 -2.53
CA LYS A 5 0.59 9.78 -2.77
C LYS A 5 -0.04 8.56 -2.09
N PHE A 6 -0.54 8.72 -0.86
CA PHE A 6 -1.28 7.64 -0.18
C PHE A 6 -2.50 7.20 -0.96
N ARG A 7 -3.34 8.15 -1.40
CA ARG A 7 -4.52 7.82 -2.21
C ARG A 7 -4.15 7.17 -3.54
N GLU A 8 -3.06 7.60 -4.18
CA GLU A 8 -2.55 6.98 -5.39
C GLU A 8 -2.09 5.54 -5.15
N GLN A 9 -1.40 5.26 -4.03
CA GLN A 9 -1.02 3.91 -3.62
C GLN A 9 -2.23 3.02 -3.31
N GLU A 10 -3.23 3.52 -2.58
CA GLU A 10 -4.46 2.77 -2.29
C GLU A 10 -5.20 2.38 -3.58
N VAL A 11 -5.32 3.30 -4.53
CA VAL A 11 -5.93 3.05 -5.84
C VAL A 11 -5.13 2.02 -6.63
N GLN A 12 -3.80 2.08 -6.57
CA GLN A 12 -2.93 1.12 -7.25
C GLN A 12 -3.09 -0.30 -6.66
N ILE A 13 -3.12 -0.43 -5.33
CA ILE A 13 -3.36 -1.71 -4.64
C ILE A 13 -4.72 -2.28 -5.03
N ALA A 14 -5.78 -1.46 -5.01
CA ALA A 14 -7.11 -1.91 -5.40
C ALA A 14 -7.16 -2.42 -6.85
N ARG A 15 -6.45 -1.76 -7.76
CA ARG A 15 -6.35 -2.17 -9.17
C ARG A 15 -5.62 -3.51 -9.31
N TYR A 16 -4.53 -3.72 -8.59
CA TYR A 16 -3.80 -5.00 -8.66
C TYR A 16 -4.58 -6.15 -8.02
N ARG A 17 -5.32 -5.91 -6.93
CA ARG A 17 -6.23 -6.92 -6.35
C ARG A 17 -7.34 -7.35 -7.31
N LEU A 18 -7.84 -6.44 -8.14
CA LEU A 18 -8.78 -6.80 -9.19
C LEU A 18 -8.10 -7.68 -10.25
N LEU A 19 -6.92 -7.27 -10.71
CA LEU A 19 -6.16 -8.01 -11.73
C LEU A 19 -5.76 -9.42 -11.26
N GLU A 20 -5.37 -9.57 -9.99
CA GLU A 20 -5.06 -10.87 -9.36
C GLU A 20 -6.24 -11.85 -9.47
N ARG A 21 -7.47 -11.35 -9.38
CA ARG A 21 -8.70 -12.18 -9.49
C ARG A 21 -9.09 -12.49 -10.93
N GLU A 22 -8.70 -11.64 -11.87
CA GLU A 22 -9.03 -11.79 -13.30
C GLU A 22 -7.99 -12.64 -14.05
N VAL A 23 -6.76 -12.70 -13.56
CA VAL A 23 -5.68 -13.44 -14.22
C VAL A 23 -5.89 -14.95 -14.05
N THR A 24 -5.77 -15.68 -15.15
CA THR A 24 -5.92 -17.15 -15.14
C THR A 24 -4.59 -17.87 -14.99
N ASP A 25 -3.48 -17.19 -15.25
CA ASP A 25 -2.14 -17.75 -15.09
C ASP A 25 -1.74 -17.76 -13.60
N PRO A 26 -1.47 -18.93 -13.01
CA PRO A 26 -1.23 -19.06 -11.58
C PRO A 26 0.09 -18.42 -11.14
N LEU A 27 1.09 -18.35 -12.03
CA LEU A 27 2.34 -17.66 -11.76
C LEU A 27 2.12 -16.15 -11.69
N ALA A 28 1.41 -15.58 -12.65
CA ALA A 28 1.04 -14.18 -12.67
C ALA A 28 0.21 -13.79 -11.44
N ALA A 29 -0.75 -14.63 -11.03
CA ALA A 29 -1.51 -14.41 -9.79
C ALA A 29 -0.59 -14.36 -8.57
N SER A 30 0.36 -15.30 -8.46
CA SER A 30 1.32 -15.34 -7.36
C SER A 30 2.25 -14.11 -7.35
N LEU A 31 2.69 -13.64 -8.52
CA LEU A 31 3.52 -12.44 -8.63
C LEU A 31 2.75 -11.18 -8.24
N LEU A 32 1.49 -11.06 -8.68
CA LEU A 32 0.61 -9.97 -8.29
C LEU A 32 0.40 -9.95 -6.77
N HIS A 33 0.20 -11.11 -6.16
CA HIS A 33 0.06 -11.24 -4.71
C HIS A 33 1.28 -10.67 -3.96
N ILE A 34 2.49 -11.02 -4.39
CA ILE A 34 3.73 -10.52 -3.79
C ILE A 34 3.82 -9.00 -3.92
N ILE A 35 3.56 -8.46 -5.11
CA ILE A 35 3.57 -7.00 -5.36
C ILE A 35 2.55 -6.28 -4.47
N ILE A 36 1.35 -6.84 -4.32
CA ILE A 36 0.31 -6.27 -3.44
C ILE A 36 0.79 -6.25 -1.99
N LEU A 37 1.40 -7.32 -1.49
CA LEU A 37 1.93 -7.38 -0.13
C LEU A 37 3.03 -6.34 0.12
N GLU A 38 3.94 -6.16 -0.83
CA GLU A 38 5.00 -5.14 -0.72
C GLU A 38 4.40 -3.73 -0.67
N LEU A 39 3.44 -3.42 -1.54
CA LEU A 39 2.77 -2.12 -1.57
C LEU A 39 1.95 -1.85 -0.30
N GLU A 40 1.31 -2.88 0.26
CA GLU A 40 0.56 -2.78 1.52
C GLU A 40 1.48 -2.56 2.71
N ALA A 41 2.65 -3.21 2.73
CA ALA A 41 3.67 -2.98 3.75
C ALA A 41 4.20 -1.55 3.68
N ASP A 42 4.51 -1.05 2.49
CA ASP A 42 4.93 0.34 2.29
C ASP A 42 3.86 1.32 2.80
N LEU A 43 2.59 1.10 2.41
CA LEU A 43 1.47 1.95 2.85
C LEU A 43 1.30 1.94 4.38
N GLN A 44 1.48 0.77 5.03
CA GLN A 44 1.42 0.64 6.48
C GLN A 44 2.57 1.40 7.15
N THR A 45 3.80 1.27 6.64
CA THR A 45 4.96 1.99 7.20
C THR A 45 4.82 3.50 7.04
N ASP A 46 4.27 3.96 5.93
CA ASP A 46 3.99 5.37 5.70
C ASP A 46 2.87 5.88 6.63
N CYS A 47 1.87 5.07 6.94
CA CYS A 47 0.83 5.42 7.91
C CYS A 47 1.38 5.47 9.36
N ASP A 48 2.24 4.51 9.71
CA ASP A 48 2.85 4.41 11.03
C ASP A 48 3.86 5.55 11.30
N THR A 49 4.60 5.97 10.27
CA THR A 49 5.53 7.12 10.36
C THR A 49 4.80 8.45 10.53
N GLU A 50 3.61 8.61 9.94
CA GLU A 50 2.77 9.80 10.17
C GLU A 50 2.17 9.82 11.59
N HIS A 51 1.81 8.67 12.15
CA HIS A 51 1.35 8.57 13.54
C HIS A 51 2.46 8.87 14.57
N GLN A 52 3.71 8.51 14.27
CA GLN A 52 4.86 8.85 15.15
C GLN A 52 5.25 10.33 15.06
N SER A 53 5.13 10.96 13.89
CA SER A 53 5.36 12.41 13.72
C SER A 53 4.32 13.27 14.46
N ALA A 54 3.04 12.87 14.42
CA ALA A 54 1.98 13.57 15.15
C ALA A 54 2.13 13.50 16.68
N ALA A 55 2.69 12.39 17.21
CA ALA A 55 2.97 12.23 18.63
C ALA A 55 4.12 13.13 19.12
N TYR A 56 5.11 13.42 18.26
CA TYR A 56 6.27 14.24 18.61
C TYR A 56 5.94 15.74 18.74
N VAL A 57 4.96 16.23 17.98
CA VAL A 57 4.55 17.66 18.02
C VAL A 57 3.74 18.01 19.28
N LYS A 58 3.19 17.03 20.01
CA LYS A 58 2.34 17.27 21.19
C LYS A 58 3.13 17.49 22.49
N HIS A 59 4.46 17.45 22.45
CA HIS A 59 5.34 17.57 23.62
C HIS A 59 6.37 18.73 23.53
N VAL A 60 6.24 19.64 22.56
CA VAL A 60 7.04 20.88 22.49
C VAL A 60 6.17 22.10 22.66
#